data_AF-A0A358N890-F1
#
_entry.id   AF-A0A358N890-F1
#
_cell.length_a   1.000
_cell.length_b   1.000
_cell.length_c   1.000
_cell.angle_alpha   90.00
_cell.angle_beta   90.00
_cell.angle_gamma   90.00
#
_symmetry.space_group_name_H-M   'P 1'
#
loop_
_entity.id
_entity.type
_entity.pdbx_description
1 polymer ?
#
loop_
_entity_poly.entity_id
_entity_poly.type
_entity_poly.pdbx_seq_one_letter_code
_entity_poly.pdbx_strand_id
1 'polypeptide(L)'
;MHPNYRINMAVFPNANPHKPIGMVTLMLLLAGCGSTDSSPQSLEPVTNSIGMPFLIVPPGTFRMGSNSGSANERPVHEVTISKPFALGVTEVTEQQYT
;
A
#
# COMPACT_ATOMS: atom_id res chain seq x y z
N MET A 1 -9.10 32.58 13.61
CA MET A 1 -9.39 32.15 12.23
C MET A 1 -8.55 30.91 11.96
N HIS A 2 -9.14 29.72 12.03
CA HIS A 2 -8.41 28.44 11.86
C HIS A 2 -8.64 27.91 10.43
N PRO A 3 -7.62 27.79 9.58
CA PRO A 3 -7.78 27.21 8.25
C PRO A 3 -8.03 25.70 8.40
N ASN A 4 -9.18 25.25 7.92
CA ASN A 4 -9.57 23.84 7.90
C ASN A 4 -8.83 23.13 6.77
N TYR A 5 -7.73 22.44 7.06
CA TYR A 5 -7.11 21.54 6.08
C TYR A 5 -7.90 20.22 6.04
N ARG A 6 -8.89 20.18 5.15
CA ARG A 6 -9.67 18.97 4.84
C ARG A 6 -8.82 18.11 3.89
N ILE A 7 -8.12 17.12 4.42
CA ILE A 7 -7.58 16.02 3.61
C ILE A 7 -8.75 15.24 3.00
N ASN A 8 -9.07 15.54 1.75
CA ASN A 8 -9.98 14.71 0.97
C ASN A 8 -9.28 13.39 0.66
N MET A 9 -9.46 12.39 1.53
CA MET A 9 -9.09 11.01 1.25
C MET A 9 -9.99 10.51 0.13
N ALA A 10 -9.52 10.56 -1.11
CA ALA A 10 -10.20 9.96 -2.25
C ALA A 10 -10.17 8.43 -2.08
N VAL A 11 -11.28 7.86 -1.63
CA VAL A 11 -11.52 6.41 -1.70
C VAL A 11 -11.90 6.11 -3.14
N PHE A 12 -10.94 5.64 -3.94
CA PHE A 12 -11.23 5.21 -5.31
C PHE A 12 -12.00 3.88 -5.27
N PRO A 13 -13.19 3.78 -5.89
CA PRO A 13 -13.92 2.53 -5.97
C PRO A 13 -13.17 1.53 -6.86
N ASN A 14 -13.04 0.30 -6.36
CA ASN A 14 -12.54 -0.84 -7.12
C ASN A 14 -13.49 -1.16 -8.28
N ALA A 15 -13.09 -0.84 -9.50
CA ALA A 15 -13.77 -1.29 -10.71
C ALA A 15 -13.36 -2.73 -11.02
N ASN A 16 -14.18 -3.70 -10.62
CA ASN A 16 -14.00 -5.10 -10.95
C ASN A 16 -14.96 -5.48 -12.10
N PRO A 17 -14.51 -5.58 -13.37
CA PRO A 17 -15.37 -5.98 -14.47
C PRO A 17 -15.61 -7.49 -14.42
N HIS A 18 -16.77 -7.88 -13.90
CA HIS A 18 -17.26 -9.25 -13.95
C HIS A 18 -17.35 -9.74 -15.41
N LYS A 19 -16.53 -10.74 -15.79
CA LYS A 19 -16.76 -11.55 -16.99
C LYS A 19 -17.65 -12.74 -16.61
N PRO A 20 -18.79 -12.96 -17.30
CA PRO A 20 -19.64 -14.12 -17.05
C PRO A 20 -19.11 -15.29 -17.89
N ILE A 21 -18.43 -16.25 -17.24
CA ILE A 21 -18.07 -17.52 -17.89
C ILE A 21 -18.63 -18.61 -17.00
N GLY A 22 -19.77 -19.13 -17.44
CA GLY A 22 -20.45 -20.23 -16.80
C GLY A 22 -19.61 -21.51 -16.82
N MET A 23 -20.16 -22.50 -16.10
CA MET A 23 -19.77 -23.91 -16.13
C MET A 23 -18.71 -24.35 -15.12
N VAL A 24 -19.14 -24.33 -13.86
CA VAL A 24 -18.71 -25.30 -12.85
C VAL A 24 -18.98 -26.72 -13.37
N THR A 25 -17.93 -27.49 -13.69
CA THR A 25 -17.95 -28.96 -13.82
C THR A 25 -16.51 -29.45 -13.61
N LEU A 26 -16.14 -29.80 -12.38
CA LEU A 26 -16.01 -31.19 -11.89
C LEU A 26 -14.54 -31.69 -11.88
N MET A 27 -14.11 -32.12 -10.68
CA MET A 27 -12.97 -33.02 -10.37
C MET A 27 -11.57 -32.44 -9.99
N LEU A 28 -11.42 -32.28 -8.66
CA LEU A 28 -10.32 -32.65 -7.75
C LEU A 28 -8.82 -32.40 -8.06
N LEU A 29 -8.24 -31.56 -7.19
CA LEU A 29 -6.99 -31.77 -6.42
C LEU A 29 -5.71 -32.12 -7.20
N LEU A 30 -5.00 -31.08 -7.64
CA LEU A 30 -3.54 -30.98 -7.46
C LEU A 30 -3.18 -29.52 -7.16
N ALA A 31 -2.41 -29.35 -6.08
CA ALA A 31 -1.71 -28.17 -5.59
C ALA A 31 -2.05 -26.84 -6.30
N GLY A 32 -2.75 -25.98 -5.57
CA GLY A 32 -3.02 -24.60 -5.96
C GLY A 32 -1.75 -23.92 -6.46
N CYS A 33 -1.79 -23.45 -7.70
CA CYS A 33 -0.88 -22.44 -8.18
C CYS A 33 -1.22 -21.17 -7.40
N GLY A 34 -0.51 -20.94 -6.29
CA GLY A 34 -0.49 -19.64 -5.65
C GLY A 34 0.20 -18.70 -6.62
N SER A 35 -0.58 -17.99 -7.44
CA SER A 35 -0.08 -16.86 -8.20
C SER A 35 0.37 -15.82 -7.18
N THR A 36 1.67 -15.77 -6.88
CA THR A 36 2.26 -14.52 -6.41
C THR A 36 2.04 -13.53 -7.54
N ASP A 37 1.07 -12.64 -7.34
CA ASP A 37 0.76 -11.54 -8.23
C ASP A 37 1.93 -10.55 -8.17
N SER A 38 3.06 -10.98 -8.73
CA SER A 38 4.25 -10.18 -9.00
C SER A 38 4.07 -9.53 -10.37
N SER A 39 2.88 -8.98 -10.63
CA SER A 39 2.75 -8.01 -11.71
C SER A 39 3.64 -6.82 -11.31
N PRO A 40 4.58 -6.37 -12.16
CA PRO A 40 5.34 -5.16 -11.89
C PRO A 40 4.35 -4.01 -11.75
N GLN A 41 4.03 -3.65 -10.51
CA GLN A 41 3.28 -2.46 -10.19
C GLN A 41 4.14 -1.31 -10.71
N SER A 42 3.71 -0.66 -11.80
CA SER A 42 4.36 0.55 -12.29
C SER A 42 4.33 1.56 -11.15
N LEU A 43 5.49 1.81 -10.54
CA LEU A 43 5.63 2.72 -9.40
C LEU A 43 5.69 4.15 -9.92
N GLU A 44 4.63 4.60 -10.61
CA GLU A 44 4.52 5.99 -11.05
C GLU A 44 4.23 6.87 -9.83
N PRO A 45 5.11 7.84 -9.51
CA PRO A 45 4.89 8.72 -8.38
C PRO A 45 3.68 9.62 -8.62
N VAL A 46 2.87 9.80 -7.58
CA VAL A 46 1.81 10.81 -7.55
C VAL A 46 2.40 12.10 -7.00
N THR A 47 2.26 13.20 -7.73
CA THR A 47 2.79 14.51 -7.33
C THR A 47 1.70 15.37 -6.72
N ASN A 48 1.98 16.00 -5.58
CA ASN A 48 1.05 16.97 -4.98
C ASN A 48 1.16 18.37 -5.61
N SER A 49 0.38 19.34 -5.13
CA SER A 49 0.35 20.71 -5.68
C SER A 49 1.66 21.50 -5.56
N ILE A 50 2.59 21.06 -4.70
CA ILE A 50 3.89 21.70 -4.49
C ILE A 50 5.05 20.88 -5.09
N GLY A 51 4.75 19.92 -5.97
CA GLY A 51 5.77 19.18 -6.72
C GLY A 51 6.41 18.01 -5.96
N MET A 52 5.89 17.63 -4.77
CA MET A 52 6.46 16.51 -4.01
C MET A 52 5.98 15.17 -4.56
N PRO A 53 6.90 14.24 -4.89
CA PRO A 53 6.55 12.89 -5.33
C PRO A 53 6.20 11.97 -4.14
N PHE A 54 5.11 11.23 -4.28
CA PHE A 54 4.67 10.19 -3.35
C PHE A 54 4.50 8.87 -4.07
N LEU A 55 4.84 7.76 -3.40
CA LEU A 55 4.48 6.42 -3.84
C LEU A 55 3.33 5.88 -3.01
N ILE A 56 2.43 5.14 -3.65
CA ILE A 56 1.37 4.42 -2.96
C ILE A 56 1.94 3.11 -2.44
N VAL A 57 2.01 2.98 -1.12
CA VAL A 57 2.32 1.72 -0.45
C VAL A 57 1.03 0.89 -0.40
N PRO A 58 1.01 -0.32 -0.98
CA PRO A 58 -0.16 -1.17 -0.93
C PRO A 58 -0.44 -1.67 0.49
N PRO A 59 -1.68 -2.11 0.79
CA PRO A 59 -1.94 -2.80 2.04
C PRO A 59 -1.10 -4.08 2.13
N GLY A 60 -0.69 -4.44 3.34
CA GLY A 60 0.18 -5.60 3.53
C GLY A 60 0.52 -5.86 4.99
N THR A 61 1.20 -6.97 5.19
CA THR A 61 1.64 -7.45 6.50
C THR A 61 3.15 -7.66 6.47
N PHE A 62 3.85 -7.16 7.49
CA PHE A 62 5.30 -7.29 7.60
C PHE A 62 5.72 -7.46 9.06
N ARG A 63 6.97 -7.88 9.27
CA ARG A 63 7.55 -8.03 10.60
C ARG A 63 8.30 -6.75 10.96
N MET A 64 7.86 -6.06 12.01
CA MET A 64 8.49 -4.85 12.54
C MET A 64 9.31 -5.17 13.80
N GLY A 65 10.41 -4.43 14.00
CA GLY A 65 11.31 -4.56 15.14
C GLY A 65 12.55 -5.40 14.83
N SER A 66 13.37 -5.62 15.85
CA SER A 66 14.60 -6.40 15.77
C SER A 66 14.74 -7.29 16.99
N ASN A 67 15.33 -8.49 16.84
CA ASN A 67 15.65 -9.36 17.97
C ASN A 67 17.04 -9.08 18.56
N SER A 68 17.87 -8.28 17.89
CA SER A 68 19.22 -7.91 18.34
C SER A 68 19.40 -6.40 18.55
N GLY A 69 18.32 -5.62 18.38
CA GLY A 69 18.32 -4.16 18.57
C GLY A 69 18.19 -3.73 20.02
N SER A 70 18.04 -2.41 20.21
CA SER A 70 17.80 -1.77 21.50
C SER A 70 16.52 -2.26 22.18
N ALA A 71 16.36 -2.03 23.48
CA ALA A 71 15.19 -2.51 24.23
C ALA A 71 13.84 -2.02 23.67
N ASN A 72 13.82 -0.82 23.08
CA ASN A 72 12.65 -0.21 22.43
C ASN A 72 12.40 -0.67 20.99
N GLU A 73 13.30 -1.48 20.40
CA GLU A 73 13.13 -2.05 19.05
C GLU A 73 12.70 -3.53 19.09
N ARG A 74 12.71 -4.14 20.28
CA ARG A 74 12.35 -5.54 20.51
C ARG A 74 10.90 -5.66 21.00
N PRO A 75 10.23 -6.80 20.78
CA PRO A 75 10.62 -7.92 19.91
C PRO A 75 10.18 -7.69 18.45
N VAL A 76 10.63 -8.57 17.55
CA VAL A 76 10.05 -8.66 16.22
C VAL A 76 8.60 -9.14 16.32
N HIS A 77 7.65 -8.37 15.79
CA HIS A 77 6.22 -8.70 15.78
C HIS A 77 5.57 -8.39 14.42
N GLU A 78 4.43 -9.02 14.16
CA GLU A 78 3.69 -8.83 12.90
C GLU A 78 2.84 -7.55 12.96
N VAL A 79 2.90 -6.75 11.90
CA VAL A 79 2.13 -5.52 11.71
C VAL A 79 1.38 -5.60 10.40
N THR A 80 0.08 -5.31 10.43
CA THR A 80 -0.78 -5.27 9.25
C THR A 80 -1.27 -3.85 9.00
N ILE A 81 -0.99 -3.33 7.81
CA ILE A 81 -1.56 -2.08 7.30
C ILE A 81 -2.66 -2.43 6.31
N SER A 82 -3.91 -2.25 6.71
CA SER A 82 -5.08 -2.76 5.98
C SER A 82 -5.53 -1.91 4.80
N LYS A 83 -5.01 -0.69 4.67
CA LYS A 83 -5.36 0.24 3.59
C LYS A 83 -4.11 0.78 2.92
N PRO A 84 -4.14 1.01 1.60
CA PRO A 84 -3.03 1.69 0.94
C PRO A 84 -2.86 3.11 1.49
N PHE A 85 -1.64 3.61 1.47
CA PHE A 85 -1.32 4.99 1.86
C PHE A 85 -0.20 5.56 0.99
N ALA A 86 -0.15 6.89 0.88
CA ALA A 86 0.90 7.59 0.15
C ALA A 86 2.08 7.88 1.09
N LEU A 87 3.30 7.60 0.65
CA LEU A 87 4.54 7.88 1.37
C LEU A 87 5.45 8.74 0.47
N GLY A 88 5.96 9.85 1.00
CA GLY A 88 6.87 10.72 0.26
C GLY A 88 8.12 9.97 -0.17
N VAL A 89 8.53 10.10 -1.43
CA VAL A 89 9.72 9.38 -1.93
C VAL A 89 10.98 9.83 -1.21
N THR A 90 11.01 11.09 -0.79
CA THR A 90 12.07 11.70 -0.01
C THR A 90 11.50 12.34 1.25
N GLU A 91 12.39 12.67 2.19
CA GLU A 91 12.07 13.60 3.28
C GLU A 91 11.66 14.97 2.71
N VAL A 92 10.93 15.73 3.53
CA VAL A 92 10.53 17.09 3.19
C VAL A 92 11.77 17.99 3.20
N THR A 93 11.93 18.78 2.15
CA THR A 93 13.01 19.76 2.02
C THR A 93 12.58 21.13 2.57
N GLU A 94 13.55 21.96 2.98
CA GLU A 94 13.30 23.35 3.40
C GLU A 94 12.52 24.16 2.35
N GLN A 95 12.81 23.94 1.06
CA GLN A 95 12.10 24.61 -0.02
C GLN A 95 10.62 24.24 -0.09
N GLN A 96 10.23 23.05 0.38
CA GLN A 96 8.84 22.57 0.36
C GLN A 96 8.03 23.01 1.58
N TYR A 97 8.68 23.54 2.63
CA TYR A 97 8.02 23.89 3.89
C TYR A 97 7.38 25.29 3.89
N THR A 98 7.77 26.15 2.95
CA THR A 98 7.39 27.58 2.89
C THR A 98 6.31 27.84 1.85
#